data_AF-A0A0K8T326-F1
#
_entry.id   AF-A0A0K8T326-F1
#
_cell.length_a   1.000
_cell.length_b   1.000
_cell.length_c   1.000
_cell.angle_alpha   90.00
_cell.angle_beta   90.00
_cell.angle_gamma   90.00
#
_symmetry.space_group_name_H-M   'P 1'
#
loop_
_entity.id
_entity.type
_entity.pdbx_description
1 polymer ?
#
loop_
_entity_poly.entity_id
_entity_poly.type
_entity_poly.pdbx_seq_one_letter_code
_entity_poly.pdbx_strand_id
1 'polypeptide(L)'
;MDIPTAIRELKKLQENSMILECIKSASPDVEYLLDTLREAVFWNKVSNPIETAVNAVIDISWEECNIGHWSSVPETPKTVYAYASFQKVIICLMKAANDVDNRSACLNEAIKAADLGLMLGKGYQRQLTQAASLVTSLISQEYNVTPAPNETSCSREPNESEMNENVFTEKSNAVPIGRLRCPSLEEFNTKHFSSRTPVILTGCINHWPAMTRWNDISYLLNMQVLEQCLLR
;
A
#
# COMPACT_ATOMS: atom_id res chain seq x y z
N MET A 1 17.51 9.36 -8.07
CA MET A 1 18.29 8.32 -7.34
C MET A 1 18.19 7.04 -8.15
N ASP A 2 19.28 6.32 -8.39
CA ASP A 2 19.27 5.08 -9.18
C ASP A 2 18.93 3.83 -8.32
N ILE A 3 18.59 2.72 -9.01
CA ILE A 3 18.22 1.45 -8.36
C ILE A 3 19.34 0.90 -7.45
N PRO A 4 20.62 0.85 -7.88
CA PRO A 4 21.70 0.38 -7.00
C PRO A 4 21.86 1.20 -5.71
N THR A 5 21.69 2.52 -5.80
CA THR A 5 21.73 3.40 -4.63
C THR A 5 20.54 3.13 -3.71
N ALA A 6 19.33 2.97 -4.24
CA ALA A 6 18.16 2.62 -3.44
C ALA A 6 18.36 1.28 -2.69
N ILE A 7 18.88 0.24 -3.37
CA ILE A 7 19.20 -1.05 -2.73
C ILE A 7 20.18 -0.85 -1.56
N ARG A 8 21.24 -0.06 -1.78
CA ARG A 8 22.24 0.22 -0.74
C ARG A 8 21.64 0.94 0.47
N GLU A 9 20.76 1.92 0.25
CA GLU A 9 20.10 2.62 1.36
C GLU A 9 19.15 1.69 2.13
N LEU A 10 18.38 0.86 1.43
CA LEU A 10 17.46 -0.09 2.09
C LEU A 10 18.17 -1.16 2.91
N LYS A 11 19.32 -1.64 2.45
CA LYS A 11 20.14 -2.59 3.22
C LYS A 11 20.58 -2.05 4.58
N LYS A 12 20.86 -0.74 4.68
CA LYS A 12 21.22 -0.10 5.96
C LYS A 12 20.07 -0.12 6.98
N LEU A 13 18.85 -0.38 6.53
CA LEU A 13 17.64 -0.36 7.36
C LEU A 13 17.20 -1.77 7.82
N GLN A 14 17.89 -2.84 7.40
CA GLN A 14 17.50 -4.21 7.72
C GLN A 14 17.55 -4.55 9.22
N GLU A 15 18.33 -3.81 10.02
CA GLU A 15 18.70 -4.20 11.38
C GLU A 15 17.85 -3.50 12.45
N ASN A 16 17.07 -4.31 13.19
CA ASN A 16 16.49 -3.94 14.47
C ASN A 16 16.50 -5.17 15.38
N SER A 17 17.27 -5.12 16.47
CA SER A 17 17.51 -6.26 17.37
C SER A 17 16.22 -6.85 17.95
N MET A 18 15.21 -6.03 18.22
CA MET A 18 13.92 -6.49 18.76
C MET A 18 13.10 -7.28 17.74
N ILE A 19 13.26 -7.01 16.45
CA ILE A 19 12.49 -7.71 15.41
C ILE A 19 13.05 -9.11 15.16
N LEU A 20 14.37 -9.28 15.29
CA LEU A 20 15.02 -10.58 15.21
C LEU A 20 14.53 -11.54 16.31
N GLU A 21 14.21 -11.05 17.51
CA GLU A 21 13.63 -11.88 18.57
C GLU A 21 12.20 -12.34 18.25
N CYS A 22 11.36 -11.45 17.70
CA CYS A 22 10.02 -11.85 17.23
C CYS A 22 10.10 -12.88 16.09
N ILE A 23 11.02 -12.72 15.15
CA ILE A 23 11.19 -13.65 14.03
C ILE A 23 11.60 -15.05 14.51
N LYS A 24 12.44 -15.15 15.56
CA LYS A 24 12.84 -16.43 16.17
C LYS A 24 11.69 -17.20 16.83
N SER A 25 10.53 -16.56 17.02
CA SER A 25 9.32 -17.23 17.51
C SER A 25 8.46 -17.84 16.40
N ALA A 26 8.82 -17.64 15.12
CA ALA A 26 8.16 -18.26 13.99
C ALA A 26 8.46 -19.76 13.91
N SER A 27 7.81 -20.48 12.98
CA SER A 27 8.13 -21.88 12.74
C SER A 27 9.58 -22.03 12.23
N PRO A 28 10.27 -23.15 12.54
CA PRO A 28 11.64 -23.37 12.10
C PRO A 28 11.84 -23.27 10.58
N ASP A 29 10.83 -23.66 9.80
CA ASP A 29 10.85 -23.57 8.33
C ASP A 29 10.80 -22.10 7.87
N VAL A 30 9.96 -21.27 8.48
CA VAL A 30 9.88 -19.84 8.18
C VAL A 30 11.17 -19.14 8.59
N GLU A 31 11.73 -19.47 9.75
CA GLU A 31 13.01 -18.92 10.20
C GLU A 31 14.14 -19.26 9.21
N TYR A 32 14.25 -20.52 8.79
CA TYR A 32 15.23 -20.95 7.79
C TYR A 32 15.10 -20.22 6.46
N LEU A 33 13.87 -20.03 5.97
CA LEU A 33 13.62 -19.26 4.75
C LEU A 33 14.03 -17.80 4.93
N LEU A 34 13.69 -17.16 6.05
CA LEU A 34 14.05 -15.78 6.33
C LEU A 34 15.57 -15.57 6.42
N ASP A 35 16.30 -16.51 7.01
CA ASP A 35 17.77 -16.48 7.03
C ASP A 35 18.36 -16.65 5.63
N THR A 36 17.79 -17.54 4.82
CA THR A 36 18.17 -17.71 3.40
C THR A 36 17.97 -16.40 2.62
N LEU A 37 16.86 -15.71 2.85
CA LEU A 37 16.57 -14.42 2.22
C LEU A 37 17.54 -13.33 2.69
N ARG A 38 17.88 -13.31 3.98
CA ARG A 38 18.84 -12.34 4.54
C ARG A 38 20.21 -12.50 3.90
N GLU A 39 20.71 -13.73 3.78
CA GLU A 39 21.97 -14.03 3.10
C GLU A 39 21.92 -13.65 1.61
N ALA A 40 20.83 -14.00 0.93
CA ALA A 40 20.66 -13.65 -0.48
C ALA A 40 20.68 -12.12 -0.68
N VAL A 41 19.95 -11.39 0.15
CA VAL A 41 19.95 -9.93 0.12
C VAL A 41 21.35 -9.39 0.43
N PHE A 42 22.02 -9.86 1.48
CA PHE A 42 23.36 -9.43 1.85
C PHE A 42 24.34 -9.55 0.67
N TRP A 43 24.37 -10.72 0.02
CA TRP A 43 25.25 -11.03 -1.11
C TRP A 43 24.77 -10.53 -2.49
N ASN A 44 23.65 -9.79 -2.56
CA ASN A 44 23.00 -9.37 -3.83
C ASN A 44 22.69 -10.56 -4.77
N LYS A 45 22.30 -11.71 -4.22
CA LYS A 45 21.93 -12.89 -5.00
C LYS A 45 20.42 -12.88 -5.26
N VAL A 46 20.06 -12.94 -6.53
CA VAL A 46 18.67 -13.09 -6.98
C VAL A 46 18.58 -14.29 -7.91
N SER A 47 17.61 -15.15 -7.67
CA SER A 47 17.32 -16.34 -8.46
C SER A 47 15.88 -16.81 -8.19
N ASN A 48 15.34 -17.66 -9.06
CA ASN A 48 13.99 -18.20 -8.89
C ASN A 48 13.75 -18.82 -7.50
N PRO A 49 14.67 -19.62 -6.91
CA PRO A 49 14.48 -20.13 -5.55
C PRO A 49 14.35 -19.05 -4.47
N ILE A 50 15.08 -17.92 -4.59
CA ILE A 50 14.98 -16.81 -3.64
C ILE A 50 13.63 -16.10 -3.77
N GLU A 51 13.13 -15.95 -5.00
CA GLU A 51 11.80 -15.42 -5.24
C GLU A 51 10.70 -16.34 -4.70
N THR A 52 10.82 -17.64 -4.92
CA THR A 52 9.90 -18.64 -4.35
C THR A 52 9.94 -18.61 -2.83
N ALA A 53 11.12 -18.51 -2.22
CA ALA A 53 11.27 -18.45 -0.77
C ALA A 53 10.59 -17.21 -0.17
N VAL A 54 10.78 -16.02 -0.74
CA VAL A 54 10.14 -14.79 -0.21
C VAL A 54 8.63 -14.82 -0.38
N ASN A 55 8.13 -15.34 -1.51
CA ASN A 55 6.69 -15.49 -1.71
C ASN A 55 6.10 -16.52 -0.75
N ALA A 56 6.76 -17.66 -0.52
CA ALA A 56 6.29 -18.67 0.44
C ALA A 56 6.17 -18.10 1.86
N VAL A 57 7.15 -17.32 2.33
CA VAL A 57 7.06 -16.67 3.65
C VAL A 57 5.91 -15.66 3.70
N ILE A 58 5.72 -14.87 2.64
CA ILE A 58 4.59 -13.93 2.53
C ILE A 58 3.26 -14.68 2.58
N ASP A 59 3.13 -15.78 1.84
CA ASP A 59 1.88 -16.55 1.76
C ASP A 59 1.55 -17.19 3.12
N ILE A 60 2.52 -17.85 3.76
CA ILE A 60 2.36 -18.44 5.10
C ILE A 60 1.94 -17.37 6.12
N SER A 61 2.67 -16.26 6.19
CA SER A 61 2.37 -15.21 7.17
C SER A 61 1.08 -14.46 6.84
N TRP A 62 0.68 -14.37 5.57
CA TRP A 62 -0.63 -13.86 5.18
C TRP A 62 -1.75 -14.75 5.67
N GLU A 63 -1.64 -16.08 5.48
CA GLU A 63 -2.63 -17.04 5.97
C GLU A 63 -2.79 -16.93 7.49
N GLU A 64 -1.67 -16.92 8.22
CA GLU A 64 -1.64 -16.76 9.68
C GLU A 64 -2.23 -15.41 10.14
N CYS A 65 -2.06 -14.35 9.34
CA CYS A 65 -2.66 -13.05 9.62
C CYS A 65 -4.20 -13.03 9.41
N ASN A 66 -4.77 -13.99 8.70
CA ASN A 66 -6.17 -14.00 8.29
C ASN A 66 -7.02 -15.12 8.93
N ILE A 67 -6.53 -15.77 9.99
CA ILE A 67 -7.24 -16.87 10.69
C ILE A 67 -8.37 -16.42 11.63
N GLY A 68 -8.67 -15.12 11.76
CA GLY A 68 -9.69 -14.62 12.67
C GLY A 68 -9.76 -13.11 12.77
N HIS A 69 -10.37 -12.61 13.84
CA HIS A 69 -10.47 -11.16 14.08
C HIS A 69 -9.06 -10.56 14.27
N TRP A 70 -8.75 -9.49 13.53
CA TRP A 70 -7.39 -8.92 13.44
C TRP A 70 -6.73 -8.62 14.79
N SER A 71 -7.50 -8.14 15.76
CA SER A 71 -7.01 -7.84 17.12
C SER A 71 -6.58 -9.08 17.92
N SER A 72 -7.02 -10.28 17.51
CA SER A 72 -6.70 -11.56 18.15
C SER A 72 -5.57 -12.31 17.45
N VAL A 73 -5.13 -11.83 16.28
CA VAL A 73 -4.01 -12.42 15.53
C VAL A 73 -2.71 -12.17 16.31
N PRO A 74 -1.85 -13.19 16.52
CA PRO A 74 -0.56 -13.02 17.18
C PRO A 74 0.35 -12.00 16.47
N GLU A 75 1.33 -11.46 17.19
CA GLU A 75 2.22 -10.44 16.64
C GLU A 75 3.26 -11.01 15.67
N THR A 76 3.74 -12.24 15.94
CA THR A 76 4.74 -12.94 15.13
C THR A 76 4.42 -12.96 13.63
N PRO A 77 3.24 -13.43 13.14
CA PRO A 77 2.94 -13.43 11.71
C PRO A 77 2.89 -12.04 11.10
N LYS A 78 2.42 -11.02 11.84
CA LYS A 78 2.41 -9.62 11.37
C LYS A 78 3.83 -9.09 11.21
N THR A 79 4.72 -9.44 12.13
CA THR A 79 6.13 -9.05 12.07
C THR A 79 6.88 -9.78 10.95
N VAL A 80 6.64 -11.08 10.79
CA VAL A 80 7.18 -11.88 9.68
C VAL A 80 6.70 -11.32 8.34
N TYR A 81 5.41 -11.02 8.20
CA TYR A 81 4.84 -10.46 6.97
C TYR A 81 5.50 -9.12 6.62
N ALA A 82 5.64 -8.22 7.60
CA ALA A 82 6.30 -6.93 7.39
C ALA A 82 7.76 -7.08 6.94
N TYR A 83 8.51 -7.99 7.60
CA TYR A 83 9.91 -8.24 7.27
C TYR A 83 10.07 -8.87 5.88
N ALA A 84 9.27 -9.89 5.57
CA ALA A 84 9.30 -10.58 4.28
C ALA A 84 8.90 -9.63 3.14
N SER A 85 7.90 -8.77 3.34
CA SER A 85 7.56 -7.70 2.41
C SER A 85 8.74 -6.75 2.19
N PHE A 86 9.45 -6.34 3.25
CA PHE A 86 10.64 -5.49 3.11
C PHE A 86 11.78 -6.19 2.34
N GLN A 87 12.04 -7.48 2.61
CA GLN A 87 12.98 -8.28 1.83
C GLN A 87 12.54 -8.38 0.36
N LYS A 88 11.25 -8.57 0.10
CA LYS A 88 10.68 -8.64 -1.25
C LYS A 88 10.90 -7.35 -2.02
N VAL A 89 10.75 -6.17 -1.40
CA VAL A 89 11.09 -4.89 -2.04
C VAL A 89 12.54 -4.90 -2.54
N ILE A 90 13.49 -5.27 -1.69
CA ILE A 90 14.91 -5.29 -2.04
C ILE A 90 15.20 -6.30 -3.16
N ILE A 91 14.62 -7.49 -3.10
CA ILE A 91 14.75 -8.54 -4.13
C ILE A 91 14.18 -8.05 -5.47
N CYS A 92 13.00 -7.42 -5.47
CA CYS A 92 12.41 -6.82 -6.67
C CYS A 92 13.30 -5.72 -7.27
N LEU A 93 13.92 -4.88 -6.44
CA LEU A 93 14.87 -3.87 -6.92
C LEU A 93 16.13 -4.51 -7.52
N MET A 94 16.67 -5.57 -6.91
CA MET A 94 17.79 -6.32 -7.47
C MET A 94 17.45 -6.96 -8.83
N LYS A 95 16.23 -7.49 -8.99
CA LYS A 95 15.71 -7.95 -10.29
C LYS A 95 15.66 -6.81 -11.30
N ALA A 96 15.08 -5.68 -10.92
CA ALA A 96 14.94 -4.49 -11.76
C ALA A 96 16.30 -3.92 -12.22
N ALA A 97 17.36 -4.15 -11.44
CA ALA A 97 18.73 -3.80 -11.81
C ALA A 97 19.34 -4.77 -12.83
N ASN A 98 19.02 -6.07 -12.74
CA ASN A 98 19.58 -7.13 -13.57
C ASN A 98 18.79 -7.37 -14.88
N ASP A 99 17.51 -7.05 -14.90
CA ASP A 99 16.59 -7.27 -16.02
C ASP A 99 15.91 -5.95 -16.39
N VAL A 100 16.46 -5.29 -17.42
CA VAL A 100 15.98 -3.98 -17.89
C VAL A 100 14.61 -4.10 -18.54
N ASP A 101 14.35 -5.19 -19.26
CA ASP A 101 13.11 -5.39 -20.00
C ASP A 101 11.91 -5.57 -19.05
N ASN A 102 12.13 -6.20 -17.89
CA ASN A 102 11.11 -6.40 -16.86
C ASN A 102 11.21 -5.40 -15.69
N ARG A 103 11.97 -4.30 -15.83
CA ARG A 103 12.21 -3.33 -14.76
C ARG A 103 10.92 -2.75 -14.18
N SER A 104 10.04 -2.22 -15.02
CA SER A 104 8.77 -1.63 -14.58
C SER A 104 7.89 -2.63 -13.83
N ALA A 105 7.82 -3.88 -14.30
CA ALA A 105 7.09 -4.95 -13.60
C ALA A 105 7.69 -5.23 -12.22
N CYS A 106 9.02 -5.26 -12.11
CA CYS A 106 9.72 -5.45 -10.84
C CYS A 106 9.50 -4.27 -9.88
N LEU A 107 9.51 -3.02 -10.37
CA LEU A 107 9.20 -1.85 -9.54
C LEU A 107 7.75 -1.84 -9.06
N ASN A 108 6.81 -2.26 -9.91
CA ASN A 108 5.40 -2.38 -9.53
C ASN A 108 5.18 -3.46 -8.45
N GLU A 109 5.87 -4.60 -8.56
CA GLU A 109 5.84 -5.62 -7.50
C GLU A 109 6.53 -5.13 -6.22
N ALA A 110 7.58 -4.32 -6.32
CA ALA A 110 8.25 -3.71 -5.18
C ALA A 110 7.33 -2.76 -4.40
N ILE A 111 6.62 -1.84 -5.08
CA ILE A 111 5.70 -0.91 -4.41
C ILE A 111 4.51 -1.65 -3.81
N LYS A 112 3.96 -2.65 -4.51
CA LYS A 112 2.89 -3.51 -4.00
C LYS A 112 3.31 -4.26 -2.74
N ALA A 113 4.53 -4.80 -2.69
CA ALA A 113 5.05 -5.45 -1.50
C ALA A 113 5.21 -4.47 -0.33
N ALA A 114 5.68 -3.25 -0.59
CA ALA A 114 5.78 -2.21 0.42
C ALA A 114 4.41 -1.82 0.99
N ASP A 115 3.42 -1.58 0.13
CA ASP A 115 2.06 -1.19 0.52
C ASP A 115 1.36 -2.28 1.32
N LEU A 116 1.41 -3.54 0.87
CA LEU A 116 0.84 -4.67 1.61
C LEU A 116 1.55 -4.85 2.96
N GLY A 117 2.88 -4.73 2.98
CA GLY A 117 3.67 -4.77 4.22
C GLY A 117 3.28 -3.69 5.21
N LEU A 118 2.94 -2.47 4.74
CA LEU A 118 2.46 -1.39 5.60
C LEU A 118 1.05 -1.65 6.14
N MET A 119 0.17 -2.23 5.33
CA MET A 119 -1.22 -2.50 5.72
C MET A 119 -1.36 -3.67 6.70
N LEU A 120 -0.61 -4.75 6.48
CA LEU A 120 -0.77 -6.00 7.24
C LEU A 120 0.35 -6.22 8.27
N GLY A 121 1.49 -5.57 8.07
CA GLY A 121 2.68 -5.82 8.86
C GLY A 121 2.76 -5.03 10.17
N LYS A 122 3.68 -5.46 11.06
CA LYS A 122 4.05 -4.71 12.27
C LYS A 122 5.56 -4.69 12.52
N GLY A 123 6.09 -3.54 12.94
CA GLY A 123 7.48 -3.37 13.40
C GLY A 123 8.44 -2.83 12.33
N TYR A 124 8.03 -2.83 11.05
CA TYR A 124 8.82 -2.35 9.90
C TYR A 124 8.25 -1.09 9.23
N GLN A 125 7.33 -0.36 9.88
CA GLN A 125 6.62 0.75 9.24
C GLN A 125 7.56 1.83 8.70
N ARG A 126 8.60 2.21 9.45
CA ARG A 126 9.57 3.22 9.02
C ARG A 126 10.32 2.77 7.77
N GLN A 127 10.83 1.54 7.79
CA GLN A 127 11.61 0.96 6.72
C GLN A 127 10.77 0.77 5.45
N LEU A 128 9.55 0.26 5.59
CA LEU A 128 8.63 0.06 4.47
C LEU A 128 8.14 1.41 3.90
N THR A 129 7.92 2.42 4.74
CA THR A 129 7.60 3.78 4.27
C THR A 129 8.75 4.36 3.46
N GLN A 130 9.98 4.25 3.97
CA GLN A 130 11.18 4.69 3.25
C GLN A 130 11.34 3.92 1.93
N ALA A 131 11.08 2.61 1.95
CA ALA A 131 11.10 1.77 0.76
C ALA A 131 10.06 2.20 -0.28
N ALA A 132 8.81 2.42 0.13
CA ALA A 132 7.75 2.91 -0.74
C ALA A 132 8.15 4.25 -1.37
N SER A 133 8.62 5.23 -0.59
CA SER A 133 9.06 6.53 -1.12
C SER A 133 10.18 6.40 -2.16
N LEU A 134 11.18 5.54 -1.89
CA LEU A 134 12.27 5.29 -2.83
C LEU A 134 11.77 4.63 -4.12
N VAL A 135 10.94 3.58 -4.01
CA VAL A 135 10.39 2.89 -5.17
C VAL A 135 9.50 3.81 -5.99
N THR A 136 8.61 4.60 -5.37
CA THR A 136 7.80 5.61 -6.08
C THR A 136 8.68 6.59 -6.85
N SER A 137 9.78 7.07 -6.26
CA SER A 137 10.70 7.97 -6.95
C SER A 137 11.37 7.33 -8.18
N LEU A 138 11.65 6.02 -8.13
CA LEU A 138 12.21 5.25 -9.24
C LEU A 138 11.18 5.05 -10.35
N ILE A 139 9.94 4.71 -9.98
CA ILE A 139 8.80 4.56 -10.89
C ILE A 139 8.58 5.88 -11.64
N SER A 140 8.51 7.02 -10.94
CA SER A 140 8.34 8.32 -11.59
C SER A 140 9.49 8.64 -12.56
N GLN A 141 10.73 8.28 -12.23
CA GLN A 141 11.86 8.47 -13.14
C GLN A 141 11.73 7.60 -14.40
N GLU A 142 11.23 6.37 -14.30
CA GLU A 142 11.06 5.47 -15.45
C GLU A 142 10.01 5.98 -16.44
N TYR A 143 8.90 6.52 -15.94
CA TYR A 143 7.84 7.08 -16.80
C TYR A 143 8.13 8.49 -17.34
N ASN A 144 8.97 9.27 -16.66
CA ASN A 144 9.37 10.62 -17.12
C ASN A 144 10.43 10.61 -18.24
N VAL A 145 10.88 9.43 -18.70
CA VAL A 145 11.92 9.29 -19.75
C VAL A 145 11.32 9.28 -21.18
N THR A 146 10.01 9.42 -21.37
CA THR A 146 9.45 9.75 -22.68
C THR A 146 9.40 11.26 -22.91
N PRO A 147 10.20 11.86 -23.82
CA PRO A 147 9.95 13.21 -24.26
C PRO A 147 8.73 13.19 -25.21
N ALA A 148 7.55 13.48 -24.68
CA ALA A 148 6.48 14.04 -25.50
C ALA A 148 6.68 15.57 -25.53
N PRO A 149 6.71 16.22 -26.71
CA PRO A 149 6.87 17.66 -26.79
C PRO A 149 5.57 18.32 -26.32
N ASN A 150 5.73 19.19 -25.33
CA ASN A 150 4.70 20.04 -24.71
C ASN A 150 3.66 19.25 -23.91
N GLU A 151 3.64 19.40 -22.58
CA GLU A 151 2.55 20.10 -21.90
C GLU A 151 3.05 20.69 -20.57
N THR A 152 2.50 21.86 -20.30
CA THR A 152 2.82 22.88 -19.30
C THR A 152 3.02 22.38 -17.88
N SER A 153 4.11 22.84 -17.28
CA SER A 153 4.45 22.78 -15.85
C SER A 153 3.28 23.20 -14.95
N CYS A 154 2.81 22.28 -14.10
CA CYS A 154 1.88 22.61 -13.02
C CYS A 154 2.65 22.93 -11.74
N SER A 155 3.11 24.17 -11.63
CA SER A 155 3.41 24.77 -10.33
C SER A 155 2.13 25.45 -9.85
N ARG A 156 1.45 24.88 -8.86
CA ARG A 156 0.42 25.60 -8.10
C ARG A 156 0.75 25.48 -6.62
N GLU A 157 1.21 26.59 -6.05
CA GLU A 157 1.13 26.78 -4.60
C GLU A 157 -0.33 27.02 -4.20
N PRO A 158 -0.75 26.58 -3.01
CA PRO A 158 -2.14 26.72 -2.58
C PRO A 158 -2.36 28.10 -1.97
N ASN A 159 -3.11 28.97 -2.66
CA ASN A 159 -3.69 30.15 -2.02
C ASN A 159 -5.02 29.77 -1.38
N GLU A 160 -5.03 29.76 -0.05
CA GLU A 160 -6.20 29.64 0.81
C GLU A 160 -7.03 30.94 0.79
N SER A 161 -7.79 31.17 -0.27
CA SER A 161 -8.93 32.08 -0.23
C SER A 161 -9.69 32.01 -1.53
N GLU A 162 -10.86 31.36 -1.50
CA GLU A 162 -12.11 31.83 -2.12
C GLU A 162 -13.02 30.63 -2.38
N MET A 163 -13.97 30.45 -1.45
CA MET A 163 -15.17 29.66 -1.63
C MET A 163 -16.08 30.37 -2.64
N ASN A 164 -15.78 30.20 -3.93
CA ASN A 164 -16.61 30.72 -5.02
C ASN A 164 -17.30 29.54 -5.71
N GLU A 165 -18.61 29.42 -5.46
CA GLU A 165 -19.52 28.34 -5.88
C GLU A 165 -19.78 28.29 -7.40
N ASN A 166 -18.96 28.91 -8.25
CA ASN A 166 -19.23 29.08 -9.69
C ASN A 166 -18.02 28.70 -10.57
N VAL A 167 -17.50 27.47 -10.44
CA VAL A 167 -16.39 26.95 -11.29
C VAL A 167 -16.89 26.08 -12.46
N PHE A 168 -18.19 25.90 -12.65
CA PHE A 168 -18.73 25.14 -13.78
C PHE A 168 -19.42 26.03 -14.81
N THR A 169 -18.64 26.89 -15.47
CA THR A 169 -19.09 27.58 -16.69
C THR A 169 -18.14 27.34 -17.84
N GLU A 170 -17.86 26.07 -18.17
CA GLU A 170 -17.56 25.65 -19.54
C GLU A 170 -18.16 24.25 -19.78
N LYS A 171 -19.01 24.15 -20.80
CA LYS A 171 -19.74 22.96 -21.33
C LYS A 171 -19.31 21.60 -20.75
N SER A 172 -19.77 21.28 -19.54
CA SER A 172 -19.59 19.94 -19.00
C SER A 172 -20.65 19.02 -19.61
N ASN A 173 -20.24 17.91 -20.22
CA ASN A 173 -21.16 16.81 -20.59
C ASN A 173 -21.65 16.04 -19.34
N ALA A 174 -21.60 16.66 -18.16
CA ALA A 174 -22.00 16.05 -16.91
C ALA A 174 -23.51 15.89 -16.90
N VAL A 175 -23.96 14.64 -16.77
CA VAL A 175 -25.37 14.31 -16.59
C VAL A 175 -25.65 14.24 -15.09
N PRO A 176 -26.65 14.97 -14.56
CA PRO A 176 -27.04 14.86 -13.16
C PRO A 176 -27.40 13.42 -12.79
N ILE A 177 -26.82 12.92 -11.70
CA ILE A 177 -27.13 11.58 -11.17
C ILE A 177 -28.41 11.65 -10.34
N GLY A 178 -29.36 10.76 -10.63
CA GLY A 178 -30.62 10.64 -9.88
C GLY A 178 -30.40 10.27 -8.40
N ARG A 179 -31.37 10.62 -7.54
CA ARG A 179 -31.33 10.30 -6.10
C ARG A 179 -32.55 9.48 -5.69
N LEU A 180 -32.33 8.44 -4.89
CA LEU A 180 -33.39 7.63 -4.29
C LEU A 180 -33.25 7.65 -2.77
N ARG A 181 -34.36 7.72 -2.04
CA ARG A 181 -34.37 7.69 -0.57
C ARG A 181 -34.81 6.33 -0.10
N CYS A 182 -33.91 5.61 0.58
CA CYS A 182 -34.13 4.27 1.13
C CYS A 182 -34.94 3.33 0.20
N PRO A 183 -34.51 3.09 -1.05
CA PRO A 183 -35.24 2.20 -1.94
C PRO A 183 -35.26 0.76 -1.39
N SER A 184 -36.26 -0.01 -1.79
CA SER A 184 -36.23 -1.45 -1.54
C SER A 184 -35.11 -2.11 -2.34
N LEU A 185 -34.64 -3.29 -1.90
CA LEU A 185 -33.63 -4.04 -2.64
C LEU A 185 -34.12 -4.41 -4.05
N GLU A 186 -35.39 -4.74 -4.19
CA GLU A 186 -36.01 -5.06 -5.48
C GLU A 186 -36.02 -3.85 -6.41
N GLU A 187 -36.41 -2.67 -5.92
CA GLU A 187 -36.42 -1.44 -6.71
C GLU A 187 -35.01 -1.06 -7.17
N PHE A 188 -34.03 -1.11 -6.27
CA PHE A 188 -32.63 -0.86 -6.61
C PHE A 188 -32.11 -1.88 -7.63
N ASN A 189 -32.44 -3.17 -7.44
CA ASN A 189 -31.95 -4.23 -8.30
C ASN A 189 -32.48 -4.10 -9.74
N THR A 190 -33.78 -3.88 -9.88
CA THR A 190 -34.47 -3.80 -11.17
C THR A 190 -34.12 -2.53 -11.95
N LYS A 191 -34.02 -1.38 -11.27
CA LYS A 191 -33.85 -0.08 -11.93
C LYS A 191 -32.39 0.36 -12.10
N HIS A 192 -31.47 -0.07 -11.22
CA HIS A 192 -30.10 0.47 -11.18
C HIS A 192 -29.00 -0.59 -11.20
N PHE A 193 -29.10 -1.65 -10.39
CA PHE A 193 -28.04 -2.66 -10.30
C PHE A 193 -27.93 -3.48 -11.60
N SER A 194 -29.04 -4.04 -12.09
CA SER A 194 -29.06 -4.87 -13.30
C SER A 194 -28.69 -4.08 -14.55
N SER A 195 -29.18 -2.83 -14.63
CA SER A 195 -28.92 -1.90 -15.73
C SER A 195 -27.56 -1.18 -15.62
N ARG A 196 -26.80 -1.40 -14.53
CA ARG A 196 -25.54 -0.73 -14.21
C ARG A 196 -25.62 0.80 -14.31
N THR A 197 -26.77 1.36 -13.93
CA THR A 197 -27.04 2.79 -14.02
C THR A 197 -26.75 3.47 -12.67
N PRO A 198 -25.90 4.51 -12.62
CA PRO A 198 -25.53 5.15 -11.37
C PRO A 198 -26.72 5.86 -10.71
N VAL A 199 -26.78 5.82 -9.38
CA VAL A 199 -27.79 6.50 -8.57
C VAL A 199 -27.23 6.83 -7.19
N ILE A 200 -27.64 7.95 -6.61
CA ILE A 200 -27.27 8.33 -5.24
C ILE A 200 -28.34 7.81 -4.28
N LEU A 201 -27.94 6.95 -3.35
CA LEU A 201 -28.82 6.47 -2.28
C LEU A 201 -28.76 7.42 -1.07
N THR A 202 -29.92 7.87 -0.60
CA THR A 202 -30.06 8.78 0.53
C THR A 202 -30.86 8.13 1.64
N GLY A 203 -30.56 8.50 2.90
CA GLY A 203 -31.26 7.97 4.08
C GLY A 203 -30.82 6.57 4.53
N CYS A 204 -30.04 5.83 3.74
CA CYS A 204 -29.66 4.45 4.05
C CYS A 204 -28.67 4.33 5.21
N ILE A 205 -27.80 5.33 5.40
CA ILE A 205 -26.67 5.27 6.35
C ILE A 205 -26.78 6.28 7.50
N ASN A 206 -27.93 6.95 7.64
CA ASN A 206 -28.09 8.01 8.64
C ASN A 206 -27.91 7.52 10.09
N HIS A 207 -28.14 6.23 10.33
CA HIS A 207 -27.99 5.59 11.63
C HIS A 207 -26.55 5.13 11.91
N TRP A 208 -25.63 5.26 10.95
CA TRP A 208 -24.26 4.81 11.14
C TRP A 208 -23.58 5.64 12.25
N PRO A 209 -22.86 5.01 13.19
CA PRO A 209 -22.13 5.72 14.23
C PRO A 209 -21.15 6.76 13.65
N ALA A 210 -20.61 6.52 12.45
CA ALA A 210 -19.75 7.44 11.73
C ALA A 210 -20.37 8.84 11.56
N MET A 211 -21.69 8.93 11.32
CA MET A 211 -22.40 10.19 11.10
C MET A 211 -22.41 11.11 12.34
N THR A 212 -22.15 10.56 13.53
CA THR A 212 -22.11 11.31 14.80
C THR A 212 -20.71 11.38 15.38
N ARG A 213 -19.97 10.26 15.34
CA ARG A 213 -18.67 10.14 15.99
C ARG A 213 -17.52 10.75 15.20
N TRP A 214 -17.57 10.72 13.87
CA TRP A 214 -16.45 11.21 13.05
C TRP A 214 -16.37 12.74 12.96
N ASN A 215 -17.40 13.45 13.42
CA ASN A 215 -17.34 14.91 13.57
C ASN A 215 -16.44 15.32 14.75
N ASP A 216 -16.20 14.42 15.70
CA ASP A 216 -15.25 14.63 16.79
C ASP A 216 -13.85 14.22 16.32
N ILE A 217 -13.01 15.22 16.04
CA ILE A 217 -11.61 15.00 15.65
C ILE A 217 -10.85 14.23 16.73
N SER A 218 -11.19 14.42 18.01
CA SER A 218 -10.56 13.69 19.12
C SER A 218 -10.91 12.21 19.06
N TYR A 219 -12.16 11.86 18.73
CA TYR A 219 -12.57 10.49 18.49
C TYR A 219 -11.76 9.85 17.36
N LEU A 220 -11.55 10.59 16.26
CA LEU A 220 -10.73 10.14 15.14
C LEU A 220 -9.26 9.93 15.56
N LEU A 221 -8.63 10.90 16.21
CA LEU A 221 -7.23 10.81 16.66
C LEU A 221 -7.00 9.67 17.67
N ASN A 222 -8.00 9.38 18.51
CA ASN A 222 -7.92 8.29 19.48
C ASN A 222 -8.21 6.90 18.87
N MET A 223 -8.74 6.82 17.65
CA MET A 223 -8.80 5.55 16.94
C MET A 223 -7.39 5.19 16.46
N GLN A 224 -6.80 4.14 17.07
CA GLN A 224 -5.44 3.62 16.79
C GLN A 224 -5.13 3.29 15.32
N VAL A 225 -6.12 3.39 14.42
CA VAL A 225 -5.95 3.25 12.97
C VAL A 225 -5.39 4.54 12.34
N LEU A 226 -5.64 5.72 12.93
CA LEU A 226 -5.23 7.00 12.36
C LEU A 226 -3.79 7.43 12.70
N GLU A 227 -3.16 6.84 13.73
CA GLU A 227 -1.72 7.04 13.99
C GLU A 227 -0.84 6.59 12.81
N GLN A 228 -1.31 5.66 11.98
CA GLN A 228 -0.58 5.21 10.80
C GLN A 228 -0.72 6.12 9.56
N CYS A 229 -1.78 6.94 9.50
CA CYS A 229 -2.06 7.81 8.34
C CYS A 229 -1.67 9.28 8.57
N LEU A 230 -1.68 9.78 9.81
CA LEU A 230 -1.46 11.20 10.13
C LEU A 230 -0.01 11.57 10.47
N LEU A 231 0.92 10.60 10.51
CA LEU A 231 2.36 10.84 10.72
C LEU A 231 3.16 10.93 9.40
N ARG A 232 2.52 11.29 8.29
CA ARG A 232 3.20 11.67 7.03
C ARG A 232 3.36 13.18 6.92
#